data_AF-A0A953F361-F1
#
_entry.id   AF-A0A953F361-F1
#
_cell.length_a   1.000
_cell.length_b   1.000
_cell.length_c   1.000
_cell.angle_alpha   90.00
_cell.angle_beta   90.00
_cell.angle_gamma   90.00
#
_symmetry.space_group_name_H-M   'P 1'
#
loop_
_entity.id
_entity.type
_entity.pdbx_description
1 polymer ?
#
loop_
_entity_poly.entity_id
_entity_poly.type
_entity_poly.pdbx_seq_one_letter_code
_entity_poly.pdbx_strand_id
1 'polypeptide(L)'
;MRVAKLPLLLGPAIVAVALVGLGFNYQKAPSAPRDGRFVFPVLHSLDAAYLGDTPAHRGKYGGLDGVDVNVALGDPVYRGDTMVGTITQIVWERVHGSLEIEFDPAPLQRVSVGDEVWVSIAKVPVKP
;
A
#
# COMPACT_ATOMS: atom_id res chain seq x y z
N MET A 1 49.33 -64.16 -12.83
CA MET A 1 48.11 -64.22 -11.97
C MET A 1 48.50 -63.63 -10.62
N ARG A 2 47.90 -62.58 -10.04
CA ARG A 2 46.53 -62.05 -10.12
C ARG A 2 46.54 -60.51 -10.13
N VAL A 3 45.47 -59.97 -10.70
CA VAL A 3 45.13 -58.56 -10.93
C VAL A 3 44.24 -58.07 -9.78
N ALA A 4 44.09 -56.74 -9.69
CA ALA A 4 42.96 -55.96 -9.14
C ALA A 4 43.09 -55.48 -7.69
N LYS A 5 42.62 -54.30 -7.29
CA LYS A 5 41.99 -53.13 -7.95
C LYS A 5 41.97 -52.03 -6.85
N LEU A 6 42.33 -50.79 -7.17
CA LEU A 6 42.09 -49.63 -6.29
C LEU A 6 40.61 -49.22 -6.38
N PRO A 7 39.90 -48.96 -5.27
CA PRO A 7 38.62 -48.27 -5.34
C PRO A 7 38.84 -46.74 -5.30
N LEU A 8 38.55 -46.11 -6.43
CA LEU A 8 38.38 -44.66 -6.59
C LEU A 8 36.99 -44.29 -6.04
N LEU A 9 36.92 -43.72 -4.84
CA LEU A 9 35.67 -43.19 -4.27
C LEU A 9 35.45 -41.76 -4.78
N LEU A 10 34.59 -41.64 -5.80
CA LEU A 10 33.95 -40.37 -6.15
C LEU A 10 33.00 -39.97 -5.01
N GLY A 11 33.34 -38.91 -4.28
CA GLY A 11 32.39 -38.24 -3.40
C GLY A 11 31.34 -37.47 -4.20
N PRO A 12 30.06 -37.45 -3.78
CA PRO A 12 29.05 -36.63 -4.42
C PRO A 12 29.32 -35.14 -4.17
N ALA A 13 29.41 -34.37 -5.26
CA ALA A 13 29.43 -32.92 -5.21
C ALA A 13 28.10 -32.42 -4.63
N ILE A 14 28.13 -31.84 -3.43
CA ILE A 14 26.98 -31.17 -2.83
C ILE A 14 26.80 -29.85 -3.59
N VAL A 15 25.81 -29.82 -4.48
CA VAL A 15 25.33 -28.57 -5.10
C VAL A 15 24.55 -27.81 -4.03
N ALA A 16 25.16 -26.77 -3.47
CA ALA A 16 24.47 -25.82 -2.62
C ALA A 16 23.44 -25.07 -3.47
N VAL A 17 22.16 -25.43 -3.34
CA VAL A 17 21.06 -24.63 -3.85
C VAL A 17 20.99 -23.39 -2.98
N ALA A 18 21.51 -22.28 -3.49
CA ALA A 18 21.31 -20.97 -2.90
C ALA A 18 19.80 -20.66 -2.97
N LEU A 19 19.13 -20.77 -1.82
CA LEU A 19 17.81 -20.20 -1.59
C LEU A 19 17.92 -18.70 -1.86
N VAL A 20 17.49 -18.29 -3.05
CA VAL A 20 17.15 -16.90 -3.34
C VAL A 20 16.11 -16.52 -2.30
N GLY A 21 16.52 -15.70 -1.34
CA GLY A 21 15.61 -15.08 -0.40
C GLY A 21 14.55 -14.36 -1.22
N LEU A 22 13.34 -14.91 -1.22
CA LEU A 22 12.13 -14.19 -1.54
C LEU A 22 12.10 -13.03 -0.56
N GLY A 23 12.59 -11.88 -1.01
CA GLY A 23 12.35 -10.60 -0.37
C GLY A 23 10.85 -10.42 -0.40
N PHE A 24 10.18 -10.89 0.65
CA PHE A 24 8.86 -10.43 1.00
C PHE A 24 9.02 -8.91 1.09
N ASN A 25 8.44 -8.22 0.11
CA ASN A 25 8.22 -6.78 0.20
C ASN A 25 7.52 -6.58 1.54
N TYR A 26 8.27 -6.10 2.53
CA TYR A 26 7.70 -5.55 3.74
C TYR A 26 6.86 -4.36 3.26
N GLN A 27 5.59 -4.59 2.96
CA GLN A 27 4.59 -3.54 3.04
C GLN A 27 4.66 -3.09 4.48
N LYS A 28 5.43 -2.02 4.73
CA LYS A 28 5.48 -1.33 6.01
C LYS A 28 4.04 -1.16 6.44
N ALA A 29 3.65 -1.85 7.51
CA ALA A 29 2.29 -1.80 7.99
C ALA A 29 1.94 -0.32 8.22
N PRO A 30 0.93 0.22 7.52
CA PRO A 30 0.52 1.60 7.71
C PRO A 30 0.23 1.88 9.18
N SER A 31 0.71 3.04 9.63
CA SER A 31 0.60 3.50 11.00
C SER A 31 -0.88 3.63 11.39
N ALA A 32 -1.25 3.12 12.57
CA ALA A 32 -2.60 3.31 13.12
C ALA A 32 -3.01 4.79 13.10
N PRO A 33 -4.33 5.12 13.04
CA PRO A 33 -4.79 6.49 12.99
C PRO A 33 -4.25 7.28 14.19
N ARG A 34 -3.32 8.20 13.94
CA ARG A 34 -2.79 9.12 14.96
C ARG A 34 -3.35 10.50 14.65
N ASP A 35 -3.81 11.19 15.68
CA ASP A 35 -4.13 12.62 15.64
C ASP A 35 -5.20 13.01 14.59
N GLY A 36 -6.22 12.16 14.42
CA GLY A 36 -7.31 12.44 13.46
C GLY A 36 -6.89 12.34 11.99
N ARG A 37 -5.79 11.62 11.70
CA ARG A 37 -5.35 11.28 10.34
C ARG A 37 -5.55 9.79 10.09
N PHE A 38 -6.14 9.45 8.95
CA PHE A 38 -6.17 8.09 8.43
C PHE A 38 -5.10 7.95 7.35
N VAL A 39 -4.03 7.23 7.69
CA VAL A 39 -2.85 7.06 6.85
C VAL A 39 -2.95 5.72 6.12
N PHE A 40 -2.71 5.71 4.81
CA PHE A 40 -2.78 4.50 4.01
C PHE A 40 -1.77 4.56 2.84
N PRO A 41 -1.25 3.39 2.41
CA PRO A 41 -0.42 3.30 1.23
C PRO A 41 -1.28 3.35 -0.04
N VAL A 42 -0.76 3.97 -1.08
CA VAL A 42 -1.31 3.84 -2.44
C VAL A 42 -1.00 2.42 -2.94
N LEU A 43 -2.05 1.62 -3.15
CA LEU A 43 -1.96 0.23 -3.58
C LEU A 43 -2.01 0.10 -5.10
N HIS A 44 -2.86 0.90 -5.76
CA HIS A 44 -3.06 0.85 -7.20
C HIS A 44 -3.05 2.25 -7.80
N SER A 45 -2.53 2.34 -9.03
CA SER A 45 -2.71 3.47 -9.93
C SER A 45 -3.58 2.96 -11.08
N LEU A 46 -4.70 3.64 -11.31
CA LEU A 46 -5.65 3.32 -12.37
C LEU A 46 -5.30 4.15 -13.61
N ASP A 47 -5.54 3.60 -14.79
CA ASP A 47 -5.39 4.37 -16.02
C ASP A 47 -6.35 5.55 -16.02
N ALA A 48 -5.89 6.68 -16.55
CA ALA A 48 -6.71 7.87 -16.70
C ALA A 48 -7.90 7.56 -17.62
N ALA A 49 -9.11 8.00 -17.22
CA ALA A 49 -10.32 7.77 -18.02
C ALA A 49 -10.28 8.51 -19.37
N TYR A 50 -9.55 9.62 -19.45
CA TYR A 50 -9.36 10.42 -20.65
C TYR A 50 -7.87 10.68 -20.92
N LEU A 51 -7.52 10.87 -22.20
CA LEU A 51 -6.17 11.21 -22.61
C LEU A 51 -5.80 12.60 -22.07
N GLY A 52 -4.80 12.66 -21.19
CA GLY A 52 -4.33 13.90 -20.56
C GLY A 52 -4.81 14.09 -19.12
N ASP A 53 -5.71 13.24 -18.62
CA ASP A 53 -6.08 13.20 -17.21
C ASP A 53 -5.00 12.53 -16.37
N THR A 54 -5.02 12.83 -15.07
CA THR A 54 -4.07 12.22 -14.13
C THR A 54 -4.65 10.89 -13.63
N PRO A 55 -3.86 9.81 -13.59
CA PRO A 55 -4.27 8.52 -13.03
C PRO A 55 -4.96 8.63 -11.67
N ALA A 56 -6.08 7.94 -11.49
CA ALA A 56 -6.70 7.81 -10.17
C ALA A 56 -5.88 6.85 -9.29
N HIS A 57 -5.89 7.06 -7.98
CA HIS A 57 -5.11 6.27 -7.04
C HIS A 57 -6.01 5.66 -5.96
N ARG A 58 -5.72 4.41 -5.61
CA ARG A 58 -6.51 3.66 -4.64
C ARG A 58 -5.65 3.14 -3.51
N GLY A 59 -6.12 3.28 -2.28
CA GLY A 59 -5.49 2.71 -1.09
C GLY A 59 -6.52 2.13 -0.12
N LYS A 60 -6.06 1.22 0.74
CA LYS A 60 -6.92 0.51 1.70
C LYS A 60 -6.20 0.36 3.03
N TYR A 61 -6.94 0.52 4.13
CA TYR A 61 -6.48 0.17 5.47
C TYR A 61 -7.60 -0.45 6.30
N GLY A 62 -7.26 -1.48 7.08
CA GLY A 62 -8.14 -2.15 8.05
C GLY A 62 -7.85 -1.74 9.49
N GLY A 63 -8.61 -2.28 10.45
CA GLY A 63 -8.40 -1.96 11.86
C GLY A 63 -9.06 -0.66 12.31
N LEU A 64 -10.17 -0.30 11.69
CA LEU A 64 -11.01 0.85 12.07
C LEU A 64 -12.01 0.52 13.19
N ASP A 65 -11.78 -0.57 13.91
CA ASP A 65 -12.65 -1.02 14.98
C ASP A 65 -12.73 0.06 16.08
N GLY A 66 -13.92 0.64 16.25
CA GLY A 66 -14.18 1.68 17.24
C GLY A 66 -13.78 3.10 16.83
N VAL A 67 -13.42 3.35 15.56
CA VAL A 67 -13.13 4.69 15.03
C VAL A 67 -14.29 5.18 14.17
N ASP A 68 -14.92 6.29 14.56
CA ASP A 68 -15.86 7.01 13.71
C ASP A 68 -15.07 7.73 12.60
N VAL A 69 -15.03 7.11 11.42
CA VAL A 69 -14.37 7.69 10.26
C VAL A 69 -15.33 8.64 9.55
N ASN A 70 -15.07 9.93 9.67
CA ASN A 70 -15.80 10.97 8.95
C ASN A 70 -14.99 11.41 7.74
N VAL A 71 -15.26 10.78 6.58
CA VAL A 71 -14.62 11.08 5.30
C VAL A 71 -15.73 11.17 4.24
N ALA A 72 -15.62 12.16 3.37
CA ALA A 72 -16.58 12.46 2.32
C ALA A 72 -15.91 12.58 0.94
N LEU A 73 -16.73 12.48 -0.11
CA LEU A 73 -16.28 12.77 -1.47
C LEU A 73 -15.86 14.24 -1.58
N GLY A 74 -14.74 14.49 -2.26
CA GLY A 74 -14.13 15.81 -2.38
C GLY A 74 -13.21 16.19 -1.23
N ASP A 75 -13.12 15.39 -0.16
CA ASP A 75 -12.18 15.66 0.92
C ASP A 75 -10.73 15.62 0.41
N PRO A 76 -9.84 16.46 0.97
CA PRO A 76 -8.46 16.53 0.55
C PRO A 76 -7.65 15.31 1.00
N VAL A 77 -6.81 14.81 0.11
CA VAL A 77 -5.79 13.79 0.37
C VAL A 77 -4.43 14.47 0.47
N TYR A 78 -3.64 14.10 1.47
CA TYR A 78 -2.37 14.73 1.79
C TYR A 78 -1.19 13.76 1.76
N ARG A 79 -0.01 14.31 1.47
CA ARG A 79 1.30 13.66 1.69
C ARG A 79 2.18 14.62 2.48
N GLY A 80 2.56 14.22 3.70
CA GLY A 80 3.15 15.18 4.64
C GLY A 80 2.15 16.30 4.92
N ASP A 81 2.53 17.55 4.65
CA ASP A 81 1.66 18.73 4.80
C ASP A 81 1.11 19.26 3.46
N THR A 82 1.39 18.57 2.36
CA THR A 82 0.98 18.99 1.01
C THR A 82 -0.27 18.25 0.57
N MET A 83 -1.29 18.98 0.10
CA MET A 83 -2.45 18.39 -0.56
C MET A 83 -2.03 17.80 -1.91
N VAL A 84 -2.29 16.52 -2.10
CA VAL A 84 -1.92 15.77 -3.30
C VAL A 84 -3.10 15.38 -4.16
N GLY A 85 -4.34 15.52 -3.67
CA GLY A 85 -5.54 15.15 -4.43
C GLY A 85 -6.84 15.31 -3.67
N THR A 86 -7.92 14.82 -4.26
CA THR A 86 -9.29 14.83 -3.70
C THR A 86 -9.95 13.48 -3.84
N ILE A 87 -10.68 13.05 -2.82
CA ILE A 87 -11.37 11.76 -2.79
C ILE A 87 -12.49 11.73 -3.83
N THR A 88 -12.50 10.67 -4.63
CA THR A 88 -13.51 10.42 -5.67
C THR A 88 -14.37 9.20 -5.38
N GLN A 89 -13.85 8.23 -4.60
CA GLN A 89 -14.64 7.08 -4.17
C GLN A 89 -14.28 6.67 -2.74
N ILE A 90 -15.28 6.22 -2.01
CA ILE A 90 -15.16 5.66 -0.66
C ILE A 90 -15.91 4.34 -0.62
N VAL A 91 -15.22 3.26 -0.23
CA VAL A 91 -15.82 1.95 -0.02
C VAL A 91 -15.53 1.50 1.40
N TRP A 92 -16.59 1.39 2.20
CA TRP A 92 -16.51 0.92 3.58
C TRP A 92 -16.85 -0.57 3.67
N GLU A 93 -15.89 -1.37 4.13
CA GLU A 93 -16.06 -2.80 4.34
C GLU A 93 -16.20 -3.09 5.83
N ARG A 94 -17.46 -3.13 6.31
CA ARG A 94 -17.79 -3.32 7.74
C ARG A 94 -17.24 -4.62 8.32
N VAL A 95 -17.24 -5.70 7.53
CA VAL A 95 -16.86 -7.05 8.00
C VAL A 95 -15.39 -7.09 8.41
N HIS A 96 -14.53 -6.37 7.70
CA HIS A 96 -13.10 -6.33 7.95
C HIS A 96 -12.64 -5.05 8.65
N GLY A 97 -13.58 -4.18 9.04
CA GLY A 97 -13.29 -2.88 9.63
C GLY A 97 -12.32 -2.08 8.77
N SER A 98 -12.53 -2.07 7.45
CA SER A 98 -11.60 -1.47 6.50
C SER A 98 -12.24 -0.41 5.62
N LEU A 99 -11.44 0.58 5.25
CA LEU A 99 -11.83 1.65 4.36
C LEU A 99 -10.89 1.67 3.15
N GLU A 100 -11.51 1.66 1.98
CA GLU A 100 -10.84 1.81 0.69
C GLU A 100 -11.21 3.18 0.12
N ILE A 101 -10.18 3.93 -0.27
CA ILE A 101 -10.29 5.30 -0.76
C ILE A 101 -9.69 5.33 -2.16
N GLU A 102 -10.45 5.88 -3.10
CA GLU A 102 -9.97 6.31 -4.39
C GLU A 102 -9.90 7.83 -4.42
N PHE A 103 -8.84 8.37 -5.04
CA PHE A 103 -8.67 9.81 -5.17
C PHE A 103 -8.00 10.18 -6.49
N ASP A 104 -8.37 11.35 -6.97
CA ASP A 104 -7.73 11.98 -8.12
C ASP A 104 -6.63 12.90 -7.63
N PRO A 105 -5.40 12.78 -8.15
CA PRO A 105 -4.32 13.65 -7.78
C PRO A 105 -4.56 15.08 -8.31
N ALA A 106 -4.13 16.07 -7.54
CA ALA A 106 -4.21 17.47 -7.94
C ALA A 106 -3.26 17.75 -9.12
N PRO A 107 -3.52 18.78 -9.93
CA PRO A 107 -2.66 19.12 -11.06
C PRO A 107 -1.19 19.25 -10.66
N LEU A 108 -0.31 18.67 -11.47
CA LEU A 108 1.15 18.65 -11.26
C LEU A 108 1.64 17.90 -10.01
N GLN A 109 0.75 17.21 -9.28
CA GLN A 109 1.14 16.34 -8.19
C GLN A 109 1.47 14.94 -8.72
N ARG A 110 2.63 14.43 -8.31
CA ARG A 110 3.05 13.07 -8.65
C ARG A 110 2.79 12.15 -7.48
N VAL A 111 1.91 11.18 -7.70
CA VAL A 111 1.61 10.11 -6.77
C VAL A 111 1.99 8.77 -7.41
N SER A 112 2.62 7.90 -6.63
CA SER A 112 3.13 6.61 -7.07
C SER A 112 2.66 5.52 -6.11
N VAL A 113 2.58 4.28 -6.63
CA VAL A 113 2.29 3.11 -5.81
C VAL A 113 3.36 2.96 -4.73
N GLY A 114 2.92 2.69 -3.50
CA GLY A 114 3.77 2.61 -2.32
C GLY A 114 3.93 3.93 -1.57
N ASP A 115 3.50 5.06 -2.14
CA ASP A 115 3.49 6.33 -1.41
C ASP A 115 2.51 6.26 -0.22
N GLU A 116 2.92 6.82 0.91
CA GLU A 116 2.09 6.94 2.11
C GLU A 116 1.34 8.28 2.05
N VAL A 117 0.01 8.22 2.04
CA VAL A 117 -0.88 9.39 2.01
C VAL A 117 -1.85 9.33 3.18
N TRP A 118 -2.52 10.45 3.46
CA TRP A 118 -3.50 10.49 4.55
C TRP A 118 -4.68 11.40 4.26
N VAL A 119 -5.80 11.12 4.91
CA VAL A 119 -7.00 11.95 4.93
C VAL A 119 -7.35 12.32 6.36
N SER A 120 -7.99 13.47 6.56
CA SER A 120 -8.48 13.82 7.89
C SER A 120 -9.71 12.98 8.21
N ILE A 121 -9.73 12.41 9.41
CA ILE A 121 -10.88 11.70 9.99
C ILE A 121 -11.35 12.40 11.26
N ALA A 122 -10.74 13.54 11.61
CA ALA A 122 -11.17 14.34 12.74
C ALA A 122 -12.59 14.87 12.47
N LYS A 123 -13.42 14.92 13.50
CA LYS A 123 -14.70 15.64 13.42
C LYS A 123 -14.40 17.10 13.06
N VAL A 124 -14.74 17.50 11.83
CA VAL A 124 -14.76 18.91 11.46
C VAL A 124 -15.70 19.61 12.45
N PRO A 125 -15.23 20.59 13.24
CA PRO A 125 -16.15 21.40 14.03
C PRO A 125 -17.02 22.16 13.02
N VAL A 126 -18.29 21.76 12.92
CA VAL A 126 -19.30 22.54 12.21
C VAL A 126 -19.37 23.89 12.93
N LYS A 127 -18.88 24.95 12.30
CA LYS A 127 -19.06 26.30 12.82
C LYS A 127 -20.58 26.56 12.89
N PRO A 128 -21.13 26.93 14.06
CA PRO A 128 -22.57 27.17 14.20
C PRO A 128 -23.03 28.32 13.31
#